data_AF-A0A1M7LIN4-F1
#
_entry.id   AF-A0A1M7LIN4-F1
#
_cell.length_a   1.000
_cell.length_b   1.000
_cell.length_c   1.000
_cell.angle_alpha   90.00
_cell.angle_beta   90.00
_cell.angle_gamma   90.00
#
_symmetry.space_group_name_H-M   'P 1'
#
loop_
_entity.id
_entity.type
_entity.pdbx_description
1 polymer ?
#
loop_
_entity_poly.entity_id
_entity_poly.type
_entity_poly.pdbx_seq_one_letter_code
_entity_poly.pdbx_strand_id
1 'polypeptide(L)' 'MKNIFMYVMFVFGTMLIITGIFNFLPFEIKSNTNFGNAYNLGHSVGYVIGKFIKIILGLLMLKYGYETYLELKIKG' A
#
# COMPACT_ATOMS: atom_id res chain seq x y z
N MET A 1 -23.32 -3.68 10.47
CA MET A 1 -22.49 -3.35 9.29
C MET A 1 -21.09 -2.85 9.64
N LYS A 2 -20.93 -1.92 10.59
CA LYS A 2 -19.61 -1.37 10.98
C LYS A 2 -18.57 -2.41 11.44
N ASN A 3 -18.97 -3.45 12.20
CA ASN A 3 -18.05 -4.55 12.59
C ASN A 3 -17.50 -5.29 11.36
N ILE A 4 -18.35 -5.60 10.39
CA ILE A 4 -17.94 -6.28 9.15
C ILE A 4 -16.98 -5.39 8.35
N PHE A 5 -17.29 -4.10 8.23
CA PHE A 5 -16.42 -3.13 7.58
C PHE A 5 -15.03 -3.05 8.23
N MET A 6 -14.97 -3.01 9.57
CA MET A 6 -13.71 -3.03 10.33
C MET A 6 -12.87 -4.28 10.00
N TYR A 7 -13.46 -5.47 10.02
CA TYR A 7 -12.74 -6.70 9.68
C TYR A 7 -12.26 -6.71 8.23
N VAL A 8 -13.07 -6.22 7.29
CA VAL A 8 -12.66 -6.07 5.88
C VAL A 8 -11.47 -5.13 5.77
N MET A 9 -11.49 -3.97 6.44
CA MET A 9 -10.37 -3.03 6.43
C MET A 9 -9.08 -3.65 6.97
N PHE A 10 -9.17 -4.45 8.06
CA PHE A 10 -8.00 -5.14 8.60
C PHE A 10 -7.46 -6.22 7.66
N VAL A 11 -8.31 -7.12 7.16
CA VAL A 11 -7.88 -8.22 6.29
C VAL A 11 -7.27 -7.69 4.99
N PHE A 12 -7.97 -6.78 4.30
CA PHE A 12 -7.46 -6.19 3.06
C PHE A 12 -6.22 -5.33 3.29
N GLY A 13 -6.18 -4.55 4.38
CA GLY A 13 -5.02 -3.74 4.74
C GLY A 13 -3.77 -4.59 4.94
N THR A 14 -3.87 -5.68 5.70
CA THR A 14 -2.77 -6.63 5.90
C THR A 14 -2.35 -7.32 4.60
N MET A 15 -3.30 -7.77 3.77
CA MET A 15 -2.99 -8.38 2.48
C MET A 15 -2.24 -7.43 1.54
N LEU A 16 -2.62 -6.14 1.52
CA LEU A 16 -1.94 -5.11 0.73
C LEU A 16 -0.51 -4.86 1.20
N ILE A 17 -0.28 -4.83 2.51
CA ILE A 17 1.07 -4.68 3.08
C ILE A 17 1.93 -5.89 2.70
N ILE A 18 1.43 -7.10 2.93
CA ILE A 18 2.16 -8.34 2.59
C ILE A 18 2.50 -8.37 1.11
N THR A 19 1.50 -8.15 0.24
CA THR A 19 1.70 -8.12 -1.22
C THR A 19 2.64 -6.99 -1.63
N GLY A 20 2.56 -5.83 -0.95
CA GLY A 20 3.47 -4.71 -1.16
C GLY A 20 4.92 -5.06 -0.84
N ILE A 21 5.17 -5.73 0.29
CA ILE A 21 6.51 -6.19 0.71
C ILE A 21 7.05 -7.26 -0.24
N PHE A 22 6.24 -8.26 -0.59
CA PHE A 22 6.66 -9.29 -1.55
C PHE A 22 6.91 -8.71 -2.94
N ASN A 23 6.10 -7.75 -3.39
CA ASN A 23 6.37 -7.06 -4.64
C ASN A 23 7.54 -6.09 -4.54
N PHE A 24 7.92 -5.64 -3.35
CA PHE A 24 9.06 -4.77 -3.14
C PHE A 24 10.37 -5.49 -3.48
N LEU A 25 10.45 -6.79 -3.17
CA LEU A 25 11.63 -7.63 -3.34
C LEU A 25 11.51 -8.57 -4.56
N PRO A 26 12.51 -8.64 -5.47
CA PRO A 26 13.72 -7.84 -5.49
C PRO A 26 13.46 -6.40 -6.00
N PHE A 27 14.15 -5.45 -5.38
CA PHE A 27 14.13 -4.05 -5.79
C PHE A 27 15.11 -3.86 -6.95
N GLU A 28 14.62 -4.05 -8.18
CA GLU A 28 15.40 -3.80 -9.40
C GLU A 28 14.85 -2.58 -10.14
N ILE A 29 15.65 -1.52 -10.25
CA ILE A 29 15.38 -0.40 -11.15
C ILE A 29 16.05 -0.74 -12.49
N LYS A 30 15.25 -1.12 -13.49
CA LYS A 30 15.75 -1.35 -14.85
C LYS A 30 15.79 -0.03 -15.61
N SER A 31 16.97 0.38 -16.06
CA SER A 31 17.12 1.46 -17.04
C SER A 31 16.87 0.91 -18.44
N ASN A 32 16.21 1.70 -19.28
CA ASN A 32 16.02 1.35 -20.68
C ASN A 32 17.02 2.12 -21.53
N THR A 33 17.91 1.39 -22.20
CA THR A 33 18.98 1.95 -23.05
C THR A 33 18.43 2.67 -24.29
N ASN A 34 17.17 2.40 -24.67
CA ASN A 34 16.51 3.02 -25.83
C ASN A 34 15.87 4.38 -25.50
N PHE A 35 15.85 4.79 -24.23
CA PHE A 35 15.23 6.03 -23.79
C PHE A 35 16.24 6.99 -23.16
N GLY A 36 15.99 8.30 -23.32
CA GLY A 36 16.85 9.34 -22.76
C GLY A 36 16.87 9.37 -21.23
N ASN A 37 17.86 10.07 -20.66
CA ASN A 37 18.09 10.15 -19.22
C ASN A 37 16.86 10.66 -18.43
N ALA A 38 16.15 11.66 -18.96
CA ALA A 38 14.95 12.21 -18.33
C ALA A 38 13.83 11.16 -18.16
N TYR A 39 13.63 10.29 -19.15
CA TYR A 39 12.66 9.20 -19.07
C TYR A 39 13.08 8.18 -18.02
N ASN A 40 14.36 7.76 -18.02
CA ASN A 40 14.87 6.78 -17.06
C ASN A 40 14.76 7.29 -15.61
N LEU A 41 14.97 8.58 -15.37
CA LEU A 41 14.74 9.21 -14.06
C LEU A 41 13.25 9.17 -13.67
N GLY A 42 12.35 9.61 -14.54
CA GLY A 42 10.91 9.59 -14.28
C GLY A 42 10.37 8.17 -14.04
N HIS A 43 10.82 7.20 -14.84
CA HIS A 43 10.48 5.79 -14.70
C HIS A 43 10.97 5.22 -13.36
N SER A 44 12.21 5.55 -12.95
CA SER A 44 12.76 5.11 -11.66
C SER A 44 11.96 5.65 -10.48
N VAL A 45 11.62 6.94 -10.50
CA VAL A 45 10.79 7.57 -9.46
C VAL A 45 9.38 6.97 -9.42
N GLY A 46 8.73 6.82 -10.58
CA GLY A 46 7.41 6.21 -10.69
C GLY A 46 7.40 4.75 -10.21
N TYR A 47 8.45 4.00 -10.52
CA TYR A 47 8.64 2.62 -10.07
C TYR A 47 8.78 2.53 -8.54
N VAL A 48 9.58 3.40 -7.94
CA VAL A 48 9.72 3.50 -6.47
C VAL A 48 8.37 3.81 -5.83
N ILE A 49 7.67 4.84 -6.31
CA ILE A 49 6.34 5.22 -5.78
C ILE A 49 5.34 4.07 -5.93
N GLY A 50 5.30 3.42 -7.10
CA GLY A 50 4.43 2.28 -7.37
C GLY A 50 4.71 1.08 -6.48
N LYS A 51 5.96 0.89 -6.05
CA LYS A 51 6.32 -0.16 -5.08
C LYS A 51 5.81 0.15 -3.68
N PHE A 52 5.82 1.42 -3.25
CA PHE A 52 5.34 1.83 -1.92
C PHE A 52 3.83 2.02 -1.83
N ILE A 53 3.12 2.27 -2.93
CA ILE A 53 1.70 2.63 -2.89
C ILE A 53 0.82 1.58 -2.22
N LYS A 54 1.09 0.28 -2.44
CA LYS A 54 0.34 -0.82 -1.84
C LYS A 54 0.52 -0.88 -0.32
N ILE A 55 1.74 -0.63 0.15
CA ILE A 55 2.06 -0.60 1.58
C ILE A 55 1.36 0.59 2.24
N ILE A 56 1.43 1.78 1.63
CA ILE A 56 0.78 2.99 2.11
C ILE A 56 -0.75 2.80 2.17
N LEU A 57 -1.35 2.26 1.10
CA LEU A 57 -2.78 2.00 1.05
C LEU A 57 -3.21 1.01 2.15
N GLY A 58 -2.42 -0.05 2.34
CA GLY A 58 -2.68 -1.04 3.39
C GLY A 58 -2.61 -0.44 4.80
N LEU A 59 -1.61 0.40 5.08
CA LEU A 59 -1.50 1.12 6.35
C LEU A 59 -2.68 2.06 6.60
N LEU A 60 -3.13 2.78 5.57
CA LEU A 60 -4.33 3.63 5.66
C LEU A 60 -5.58 2.82 5.98
N MET A 61 -5.77 1.67 5.32
CA MET A 61 -6.90 0.78 5.61
C MET A 61 -6.86 0.26 7.05
N LEU A 62 -5.68 -0.15 7.54
CA LEU A 62 -5.53 -0.56 8.95
C LEU A 62 -5.87 0.57 9.91
N LYS A 63 -5.42 1.80 9.62
CA LYS A 63 -5.74 2.99 10.42
C LYS A 63 -7.25 3.23 10.46
N TYR A 64 -7.93 3.22 9.32
CA TYR A 64 -9.39 3.41 9.25
C TYR A 64 -10.17 2.27 9.94
N GLY A 65 -9.69 1.03 9.81
CA GLY A 65 -10.23 -0.11 10.55
C GLY A 65 -10.13 0.10 12.06
N TYR A 66 -8.98 0.60 12.54
CA TYR A 66 -8.77 0.89 13.96
C TYR A 66 -9.62 2.05 14.49
N GLU A 67 -9.77 3.13 13.72
CA GLU A 67 -10.69 4.21 14.07
C GLU A 67 -12.13 3.71 14.18
N THR A 68 -12.55 2.85 13.25
CA THR A 68 -13.88 2.21 13.29
C THR A 68 -14.05 1.32 14.53
N TYR A 69 -13.01 0.57 14.91
CA TYR A 69 -13.00 -0.24 16.14
C TYR A 69 -13.20 0.63 17.39
N LEU A 70 -12.49 1.75 17.49
CA LEU A 70 -12.61 2.66 18.63
C LEU A 70 -14.02 3.27 18.71
N GLU A 71 -14.60 3.69 17.58
CA GLU A 71 -15.98 4.19 17.55
C GLU A 71 -16.98 3.16 18.08
N LEU A 72 -16.81 1.89 17.70
CA LEU A 72 -17.67 0.79 18.13
C LEU A 72 -17.53 0.52 19.62
N LYS A 73 -16.30 0.58 20.15
CA LYS A 73 -16.03 0.36 21.58
C LYS A 73 -16.57 1.48 22.47
N ILE A 74 -16.61 2.72 21.98
CA ILE A 74 -17.10 3.88 22.76
C ILE A 74 -18.64 3.96 22.74
N LYS A 75 -19.28 3.50 21.66
CA LYS A 75 -20.74 3.62 21.45
C LYS A 75 -21.53 2.34 21.72
N GLY A 76 -20.86 1.20 21.92
CA GLY A 76 -21.46 -0.08 22.27
C GLY A 76 -21.28 -0.38 23.74
#